data_AF-A0A8C6RGG6-F1
#
_entry.id   AF-A0A8C6RGG6-F1
#
_cell.length_a   1.000
_cell.length_b   1.000
_cell.length_c   1.000
_cell.angle_alpha   90.00
_cell.angle_beta   90.00
_cell.angle_gamma   90.00
#
_symmetry.space_group_name_H-M   'P 1'
#
loop_
_entity.id
_entity.type
_entity.pdbx_description
1 polymer ?
#
loop_
_entity_poly.entity_id
_entity_poly.type
_entity_poly.pdbx_seq_one_letter_code
_entity_poly.pdbx_strand_id
1 'polypeptide(L)'
;MRLSALLALACKATLPPNYRYGMSSPGSLADKRKNPPWRRRRPVVVEPISDEDWHLFCGDMVEILEGKDAGKQGKVVQVIRQRNWVVLEGLNTHYRYIGKTKDHRGTMIPSEAPLLHYQVKLVDPVDRKPTEVEWRFTEAGERVRVSTRSGRIIPKPEFPRADGIIPETWIDGPKDTSVEDALERTYVPRLKTLEEEVMEAMGIQETRRHKKVYWY
;
A
#
# COMPACT_ATOMS: atom_id res chain seq x y z
N MET A 1 -12.77 -25.84 -10.07
CA MET A 1 -12.61 -24.37 -10.28
C MET A 1 -12.47 -23.70 -8.92
N ARG A 2 -11.43 -22.87 -8.77
CA ARG A 2 -10.81 -22.49 -7.51
C ARG A 2 -11.68 -21.52 -6.69
N LEU A 3 -12.15 -21.96 -5.52
CA LEU A 3 -12.81 -21.11 -4.51
C LEU A 3 -11.99 -19.85 -4.20
N SER A 4 -10.65 -19.93 -4.25
CA SER A 4 -9.74 -18.81 -4.04
C SER A 4 -9.84 -17.71 -5.11
N ALA A 5 -10.08 -18.06 -6.38
CA ALA A 5 -10.22 -17.07 -7.46
C ALA A 5 -11.56 -16.33 -7.38
N LEU A 6 -12.64 -17.03 -7.00
CA LEU A 6 -13.94 -16.42 -6.73
C LEU A 6 -13.92 -15.55 -5.47
N LEU A 7 -13.22 -15.96 -4.41
CA LEU A 7 -13.00 -15.14 -3.22
C LEU A 7 -12.17 -13.89 -3.52
N ALA A 8 -11.11 -14.01 -4.33
CA ALA A 8 -10.29 -12.87 -4.74
C ALA A 8 -11.07 -11.87 -5.61
N LEU A 9 -11.95 -12.34 -6.49
CA LEU A 9 -12.86 -11.49 -7.26
C LEU A 9 -13.95 -10.86 -6.38
N ALA A 10 -14.50 -11.60 -5.41
CA ALA A 10 -15.47 -11.08 -4.44
C ALA A 10 -14.84 -10.08 -3.45
N CYS A 11 -13.52 -10.15 -3.22
CA CYS A 11 -12.78 -9.20 -2.39
C CYS A 11 -12.52 -7.84 -3.08
N LYS A 12 -12.65 -7.73 -4.41
CA LYS A 12 -12.53 -6.43 -5.10
C LYS A 12 -13.78 -5.59 -4.86
N ALA A 13 -13.78 -4.83 -3.77
CA ALA A 13 -14.83 -3.86 -3.50
C ALA A 13 -14.90 -2.81 -4.63
N THR A 14 -16.02 -2.73 -5.32
CA THR A 14 -16.28 -1.68 -6.30
C THR A 14 -16.63 -0.39 -5.55
N LEU A 15 -15.78 0.63 -5.70
CA LEU A 15 -16.01 1.94 -5.11
C LEU A 15 -16.85 2.80 -6.08
N PRO A 16 -17.80 3.61 -5.58
CA PRO A 16 -18.53 4.54 -6.42
C PRO A 16 -17.57 5.61 -7.00
N PRO A 17 -17.85 6.18 -8.19
CA PRO A 17 -16.94 7.12 -8.85
C PRO A 17 -16.50 8.32 -7.99
N ASN A 18 -17.42 8.87 -7.19
CA ASN A 18 -17.16 10.01 -6.29
C ASN A 18 -17.01 9.55 -4.83
N TYR A 19 -16.37 8.41 -4.60
CA TYR A 19 -16.12 7.90 -3.26
C TYR A 19 -15.24 8.87 -2.46
N ARG A 20 -15.66 9.17 -1.22
CA ARG A 20 -14.92 10.07 -0.33
C ARG A 20 -14.02 9.26 0.60
N TYR A 21 -12.74 9.21 0.26
CA TYR A 21 -11.70 8.66 1.12
C TYR A 21 -11.67 9.35 2.48
N GLY A 22 -11.55 8.54 3.53
CA GLY A 22 -11.38 8.96 4.92
C GLY A 22 -10.17 8.27 5.54
N MET A 23 -10.03 8.40 6.86
CA MET A 23 -8.99 7.71 7.62
C MET A 23 -9.22 6.19 7.72
N SER A 24 -10.47 5.75 7.67
CA SER A 24 -10.82 4.33 7.69
C SER A 24 -10.63 3.73 6.30
N SER A 25 -10.01 2.55 6.23
CA SER A 25 -9.83 1.82 4.97
C SER A 25 -11.17 1.52 4.30
N PRO A 26 -11.25 1.63 2.96
CA PRO A 26 -12.46 1.28 2.22
C PRO A 26 -12.92 -0.14 2.51
N GLY A 27 -14.23 -0.33 2.71
CA GLY A 27 -14.82 -1.64 3.00
C GLY A 27 -14.84 -2.06 4.47
N SER A 28 -14.15 -1.33 5.35
CA SER A 28 -14.30 -1.47 6.81
C SER A 28 -15.74 -1.16 7.26
N LEU A 29 -16.17 -1.70 8.40
CA LEU A 29 -17.51 -1.43 8.94
C LEU A 29 -17.75 0.06 9.22
N ALA A 30 -16.72 0.76 9.73
CA ALA A 30 -16.76 2.18 9.98
C ALA A 30 -16.93 2.99 8.68
N ASP A 31 -16.20 2.60 7.62
CA ASP A 31 -16.34 3.20 6.30
C ASP A 31 -17.74 2.97 5.71
N LYS A 32 -18.23 1.72 5.69
CA LYS A 32 -19.57 1.39 5.18
C LYS A 32 -20.67 2.19 5.88
N ARG A 33 -20.55 2.42 7.20
CA ARG A 33 -21.48 3.26 7.97
C ARG A 33 -21.40 4.74 7.58
N LYS A 34 -20.20 5.26 7.29
CA LYS A 34 -19.96 6.66 6.94
C LYS A 34 -20.35 6.97 5.49
N ASN A 35 -19.97 6.07 4.59
CA ASN A 35 -20.07 6.12 3.14
C ASN A 35 -20.91 4.94 2.61
N PRO A 36 -22.22 4.87 2.92
CA PRO A 36 -23.07 3.85 2.33
C PRO A 36 -23.23 4.07 0.81
N PRO A 37 -23.46 3.02 0.00
CA PRO A 37 -23.44 3.10 -1.46
C PRO A 37 -24.37 4.16 -2.08
N TRP A 38 -25.51 4.44 -1.45
CA TRP A 38 -26.50 5.41 -1.93
C TRP A 38 -26.14 6.87 -1.61
N ARG A 39 -25.19 7.13 -0.70
CA ARG A 39 -24.87 8.49 -0.25
C ARG A 39 -23.93 9.18 -1.25
N ARG A 40 -24.46 10.14 -1.99
CA ARG A 40 -23.69 11.01 -2.88
C ARG A 40 -23.33 12.31 -2.17
N ARG A 41 -22.08 12.75 -2.29
CA ARG A 41 -21.56 14.02 -1.75
C ARG A 41 -20.81 14.76 -2.84
N ARG A 42 -20.63 16.07 -2.68
CA ARG A 42 -19.70 16.82 -3.52
C ARG A 42 -18.29 16.23 -3.38
N PRO A 43 -17.58 16.00 -4.49
CA PRO A 43 -16.21 15.52 -4.44
C PRO A 43 -15.32 16.56 -3.74
N VAL A 44 -14.27 16.09 -3.10
CA VAL A 44 -13.23 16.98 -2.55
C VAL A 44 -12.24 17.21 -3.67
N VAL A 45 -11.98 18.47 -4.02
CA VAL A 45 -10.94 18.81 -4.99
C VAL A 45 -9.59 18.62 -4.29
N VAL A 46 -8.70 17.89 -4.94
CA VAL A 46 -7.35 17.56 -4.45
C VAL A 46 -6.38 17.93 -5.55
N GLU A 47 -5.23 18.47 -5.18
CA GLU A 47 -4.17 18.78 -6.14
C GLU A 47 -3.65 17.49 -6.79
N PRO A 48 -3.60 17.42 -8.13
CA PRO A 48 -3.09 16.25 -8.83
C PRO A 48 -1.57 16.22 -8.71
N ILE A 49 -1.06 15.34 -7.85
CA ILE A 49 0.37 15.06 -7.70
C ILE A 49 0.67 13.74 -8.39
N SER A 50 1.69 13.71 -9.24
CA SER A 50 2.10 12.49 -9.92
C SER A 50 2.65 11.46 -8.91
N ASP A 51 2.64 10.19 -9.30
CA ASP A 51 3.23 9.11 -8.49
C ASP A 51 4.74 9.25 -8.32
N GLU A 52 5.37 9.89 -9.31
CA GLU A 52 6.79 10.13 -9.36
C GLU A 52 7.22 11.31 -8.48
N ASP A 53 6.41 12.37 -8.39
CA ASP A 53 6.74 13.58 -7.63
C ASP A 53 6.47 13.43 -6.13
N TRP A 54 5.65 12.44 -5.76
CA TRP A 54 5.31 12.19 -4.36
C TRP A 54 6.54 11.73 -3.55
N HIS A 55 6.97 12.56 -2.60
CA HIS A 55 8.24 12.37 -1.90
C HIS A 55 8.10 12.01 -0.41
N LEU A 56 6.89 11.79 0.12
CA LEU A 56 6.65 11.47 1.53
C LEU A 56 6.25 10.00 1.72
N PHE A 57 7.00 9.22 2.49
CA PHE A 57 6.73 7.82 2.75
C PHE A 57 6.48 7.54 4.24
N CYS A 58 5.79 6.44 4.54
CA CYS A 58 5.65 5.97 5.92
C CYS A 58 7.03 5.67 6.50
N GLY A 59 7.28 6.09 7.73
CA GLY A 59 8.55 6.02 8.42
C GLY A 59 9.43 7.26 8.29
N ASP A 60 9.11 8.20 7.39
CA ASP A 60 9.90 9.44 7.25
C ASP A 60 9.75 10.34 8.48
N MET A 61 10.84 11.05 8.81
CA MET A 61 10.84 12.14 9.79
C MET A 61 10.46 13.44 9.10
N VAL A 62 9.41 14.09 9.61
CA VAL A 62 8.87 15.31 9.03
C VAL A 62 8.53 16.33 10.12
N GLU A 63 8.51 17.60 9.74
CA GLU A 63 8.20 18.74 10.61
C GLU A 63 6.91 19.42 10.17
N ILE A 64 6.05 19.74 11.14
CA ILE A 64 4.79 20.45 10.89
C ILE A 64 5.08 21.95 10.72
N LEU A 65 4.65 22.52 9.59
CA LEU A 65 4.82 23.95 9.31
C LEU A 65 3.73 24.80 10.00
N GLU A 66 2.49 24.33 9.96
CA GLU A 66 1.33 25.07 10.46
C GLU A 66 0.36 24.19 11.26
N GLY A 67 -0.35 24.81 12.21
CA GLY A 67 -1.33 24.14 13.07
C GLY A 67 -0.94 24.16 14.55
N LYS A 68 -1.64 23.35 15.35
CA LYS A 68 -1.51 23.32 16.82
C LYS A 68 -0.10 22.93 17.29
N ASP A 69 0.56 22.06 16.53
CA ASP A 69 1.86 21.46 16.86
C ASP A 69 2.96 21.93 15.90
N ALA A 70 2.86 23.14 15.36
CA ALA A 70 3.86 23.72 14.45
C ALA A 70 5.27 23.73 15.05
N GLY A 71 6.27 23.43 14.22
CA GLY A 71 7.69 23.31 14.59
C GLY A 71 8.06 21.99 15.28
N LYS A 72 7.09 21.12 15.58
CA LYS A 72 7.39 19.78 16.11
C LYS A 72 7.68 18.80 14.98
N GLN A 73 8.59 17.88 15.27
CA GLN A 73 9.00 16.81 14.36
C GLN A 73 8.37 15.48 14.80
N GLY A 74 7.93 14.68 13.83
CA GLY A 74 7.32 13.38 14.07
C GLY A 74 7.51 12.42 12.91
N LYS A 75 7.27 11.13 13.19
CA LYS A 75 7.32 10.07 12.18
C LYS A 75 6.00 9.97 11.44
N VAL A 76 6.05 9.75 10.13
CA VAL A 76 4.88 9.46 9.31
C VAL A 76 4.43 8.02 9.56
N VAL A 77 3.20 7.83 10.05
CA VAL A 77 2.62 6.49 10.31
C VAL A 77 1.79 6.02 9.12
N GLN A 78 1.05 6.94 8.50
CA GLN A 78 0.14 6.62 7.41
C GLN A 78 0.13 7.74 6.37
N VAL A 79 0.08 7.34 5.10
CA VAL A 79 -0.08 8.23 3.95
C VAL A 79 -1.31 7.82 3.15
N ILE A 80 -2.15 8.78 2.79
CA ILE A 80 -3.36 8.59 1.98
C ILE A 80 -3.25 9.46 0.73
N ARG A 81 -2.82 8.86 -0.38
CA ARG A 81 -2.49 9.59 -1.62
C ARG A 81 -3.71 10.15 -2.34
N GLN A 82 -4.89 9.55 -2.19
CA GLN A 82 -6.13 10.04 -2.81
C GLN A 82 -6.60 11.39 -2.26
N ARG A 83 -6.06 11.83 -1.11
CA ARG A 83 -6.37 13.11 -0.47
C ARG A 83 -5.13 13.93 -0.11
N ASN A 84 -3.95 13.50 -0.56
CA ASN A 84 -2.66 14.09 -0.18
C ASN A 84 -2.50 14.25 1.34
N TRP A 85 -2.99 13.25 2.09
CA TRP A 85 -3.00 13.25 3.55
C TRP A 85 -1.81 12.48 4.12
N VAL A 86 -1.25 13.03 5.19
CA VAL A 86 -0.14 12.48 5.95
C VAL A 86 -0.51 12.49 7.43
N VAL A 87 -0.24 11.40 8.13
CA VAL A 87 -0.58 11.21 9.54
C VAL A 87 0.70 10.99 10.33
N LEU A 88 0.89 11.79 11.37
CA LEU A 88 2.10 11.78 12.18
C LEU A 88 1.84 11.15 13.53
N GLU A 89 2.81 10.41 14.04
CA GLU A 89 2.72 9.74 15.34
C GLU A 89 2.58 10.75 16.48
N GLY A 90 1.46 10.72 17.21
CA GLY A 90 1.24 11.50 18.43
C GLY A 90 1.12 13.03 18.25
N LEU A 91 1.23 13.55 17.02
CA LEU A 91 1.14 14.98 16.72
C LEU A 91 -0.18 15.33 16.01
N ASN A 92 -0.59 16.59 16.12
CA ASN A 92 -1.85 17.10 15.58
C ASN A 92 -3.05 16.26 16.04
N THR A 93 -3.08 15.94 17.34
CA THR A 93 -4.07 15.05 17.94
C THR A 93 -5.26 15.80 18.53
N HIS A 94 -6.42 15.15 18.48
CA HIS A 94 -7.64 15.54 19.19
C HIS A 94 -8.08 14.41 20.12
N TYR A 95 -8.69 14.75 21.25
CA TYR A 95 -9.15 13.74 22.20
C TYR A 95 -10.52 13.20 21.80
N ARG A 96 -10.68 11.87 21.87
CA ARG A 96 -11.97 11.20 21.70
C ARG A 96 -12.14 10.07 22.71
N TYR A 97 -13.38 9.73 23.02
CA TYR A 97 -13.70 8.60 23.90
C TYR A 97 -13.86 7.31 23.09
N ILE A 98 -13.19 6.24 23.51
CA ILE A 98 -13.29 4.89 22.92
C ILE A 98 -13.94 3.95 23.94
N GLY A 99 -14.66 2.93 23.45
CA GLY A 99 -15.29 1.92 24.32
C GLY A 99 -16.52 2.41 25.09
N LYS A 100 -17.18 3.47 24.62
CA LYS A 100 -18.39 4.01 25.25
C LYS A 100 -19.56 3.02 25.16
N THR A 101 -20.16 2.71 26.30
CA THR A 101 -21.41 1.94 26.42
C THR A 101 -22.51 2.80 27.06
N LYS A 102 -23.69 2.22 27.35
CA LYS A 102 -24.75 2.94 28.06
C LYS A 102 -24.34 3.32 29.49
N ASP A 103 -23.65 2.41 30.16
CA ASP A 103 -23.28 2.55 31.58
C ASP A 103 -21.87 3.12 31.78
N HIS A 104 -20.99 2.98 30.78
CA HIS A 104 -19.61 3.46 30.83
C HIS A 104 -19.35 4.58 29.82
N ARG A 105 -18.83 5.72 30.29
CA ARG A 105 -18.55 6.90 29.46
C ARG A 105 -17.43 6.67 28.42
N GLY A 106 -16.57 5.67 28.62
CA GLY A 106 -15.44 5.34 27.76
C GLY A 106 -14.12 5.95 28.26
N THR A 107 -13.02 5.53 27.65
CA THR A 107 -11.67 6.06 27.94
C THR A 107 -11.30 7.15 26.95
N MET A 108 -10.81 8.28 27.45
CA MET A 108 -10.32 9.39 26.61
C MET A 108 -8.95 9.06 26.05
N ILE A 109 -8.83 9.03 24.73
CA ILE A 109 -7.61 8.67 24.01
C ILE A 109 -7.33 9.74 22.94
N PRO A 110 -6.08 10.19 22.76
CA PRO A 110 -5.70 11.06 21.65
C PRO A 110 -5.81 10.31 20.32
N SER A 111 -6.34 10.97 19.30
CA SER A 111 -6.44 10.45 17.93
C SER A 111 -5.79 11.44 16.98
N GLU A 112 -4.90 10.97 16.13
CA GLU A 112 -4.20 11.76 15.13
C GLU A 112 -5.19 12.29 14.09
N ALA A 113 -5.00 13.53 13.68
CA ALA A 113 -5.70 14.12 12.54
C ALA A 113 -4.76 14.20 11.33
N PRO A 114 -5.25 13.92 10.11
CA PRO A 114 -4.44 14.01 8.92
C PRO A 114 -4.06 15.46 8.62
N LEU A 115 -2.83 15.65 8.18
CA LEU A 115 -2.30 16.90 7.63
C LEU A 115 -2.21 16.80 6.11
N LEU A 116 -2.24 17.93 5.42
CA LEU A 116 -2.00 17.98 3.97
C LEU A 116 -0.50 18.01 3.69
N HIS A 117 -0.08 17.47 2.54
CA HIS A 117 1.33 17.38 2.17
C HIS A 117 2.10 18.71 2.28
N TYR A 118 1.48 19.85 1.94
CA TYR A 118 2.11 21.17 2.02
C TYR A 118 2.30 21.70 3.45
N GLN A 119 1.58 21.13 4.43
CA GLN A 119 1.67 21.53 5.85
C GLN A 119 2.84 20.86 6.56
N VAL A 120 3.59 20.01 5.86
CA VAL A 120 4.66 19.21 6.43
C VAL A 120 5.88 19.25 5.51
N LYS A 121 7.09 19.34 6.07
CA LYS A 121 8.35 19.22 5.31
C LYS A 121 9.17 18.06 5.81
N LEU A 122 9.93 17.43 4.90
CA LEU A 122 10.95 16.46 5.29
C LEU A 122 12.02 17.15 6.13
N VAL A 123 12.50 16.43 7.14
CA VAL A 123 13.61 16.86 7.97
C VAL A 123 14.90 16.25 7.42
N ASP A 124 15.89 17.09 7.18
CA ASP A 124 17.22 16.61 6.80
C ASP A 124 17.83 15.81 7.97
N PRO A 125 18.24 14.54 7.77
CA PRO A 125 18.79 13.72 8.84
C PRO A 125 20.06 14.30 9.47
N VAL A 126 20.73 15.22 8.78
CA VAL A 126 22.02 15.78 9.22
C VAL A 126 21.82 16.98 10.11
N ASP A 127 21.08 17.97 9.62
CA ASP A 127 20.94 19.25 10.32
C ASP A 127 19.68 19.28 11.22
N ARG A 128 18.81 18.28 11.09
CA ARG A 128 17.49 18.19 11.76
C ARG A 128 16.61 19.43 11.57
N LYS A 129 16.76 20.11 10.44
CA LYS A 129 15.96 21.27 10.06
C LYS A 129 15.12 20.92 8.84
N PRO A 130 13.94 21.52 8.66
CA PRO A 130 13.04 21.23 7.55
C PRO A 130 13.70 21.65 6.23
N THR A 131 13.51 20.84 5.18
CA THR A 131 14.11 21.05 3.86
C THR A 131 13.13 20.72 2.75
N GLU A 132 13.32 21.39 1.62
CA GLU A 132 12.73 20.99 0.35
C GLU A 132 13.58 19.90 -0.30
N VAL A 133 12.92 19.06 -1.08
CA VAL A 133 13.50 17.83 -1.62
C VAL A 133 13.19 17.74 -3.09
N GLU A 134 14.21 17.39 -3.86
CA GLU A 134 14.13 17.15 -5.30
C GLU A 134 14.47 15.69 -5.59
N TRP A 135 13.86 15.14 -6.64
CA TRP A 135 14.24 13.84 -7.16
C TRP A 135 15.45 13.98 -8.09
N ARG A 136 16.50 13.19 -7.85
CA ARG A 136 17.68 13.09 -8.72
C ARG A 136 18.04 11.63 -8.96
N PHE A 137 18.81 11.38 -10.01
CA PHE A 137 19.37 10.06 -10.29
C PHE A 137 20.81 9.99 -9.81
N THR A 138 21.18 8.88 -9.18
CA THR A 138 22.57 8.57 -8.86
C THR A 138 23.31 8.10 -10.11
N GLU A 139 24.64 8.04 -10.04
CA GLU A 139 25.48 7.49 -11.12
C GLU A 139 25.17 6.01 -11.40
N ALA A 140 24.66 5.28 -10.40
CA ALA A 140 24.19 3.90 -10.54
C ALA A 140 22.81 3.78 -11.24
N GLY A 141 22.15 4.90 -11.52
CA GLY A 141 20.81 4.96 -12.14
C GLY A 141 19.65 4.86 -11.15
N GLU A 142 19.90 4.87 -9.84
CA GLU A 142 18.85 4.82 -8.83
C GLU A 142 18.23 6.21 -8.62
N ARG A 143 16.90 6.27 -8.60
CA ARG A 143 16.15 7.50 -8.32
C ARG A 143 16.09 7.74 -6.81
N VAL A 144 16.70 8.81 -6.35
CA VAL A 144 16.82 9.15 -4.93
C VAL A 144 16.30 10.56 -4.64
N ARG A 145 15.90 10.78 -3.40
CA ARG A 145 15.50 12.09 -2.87
C ARG A 145 16.73 12.84 -2.39
N VAL A 146 16.89 14.10 -2.79
CA VAL A 146 18.03 14.94 -2.40
C VAL A 146 17.52 16.22 -1.75
N SER A 147 18.08 16.56 -0.59
CA SER A 147 17.81 17.83 0.11
C SER A 147 18.37 18.99 -0.70
N THR A 148 17.54 19.97 -1.04
CA THR A 148 17.99 21.17 -1.78
C THR A 148 18.93 22.04 -0.93
N ARG A 149 18.80 21.99 0.41
CA ARG A 149 19.64 22.77 1.31
C ARG A 149 21.04 22.20 1.49
N SER A 150 21.15 20.90 1.80
CA SER A 150 22.43 20.26 2.13
C SER A 150 23.06 19.52 0.94
N GLY A 151 22.29 19.29 -0.13
CA GLY A 151 22.68 18.45 -1.26
C GLY A 151 22.77 16.96 -0.92
N ARG A 152 22.34 16.55 0.28
CA ARG A 152 22.49 15.16 0.76
C ARG A 152 21.29 14.31 0.37
N ILE A 153 21.57 13.03 0.17
CA ILE A 153 20.59 12.01 -0.17
C ILE A 153 19.77 11.65 1.08
N ILE A 154 18.44 11.67 0.95
CA ILE A 154 17.50 11.19 1.97
C ILE A 154 16.99 9.81 1.51
N PRO A 155 17.51 8.71 2.08
CA PRO A 155 17.09 7.37 1.67
C PRO A 155 15.61 7.13 2.00
N LYS A 156 15.00 6.16 1.32
CA LYS A 156 13.66 5.71 1.67
C LYS A 156 13.72 4.94 3.00
N PRO A 157 12.89 5.28 4.01
CA PRO A 157 12.89 4.57 5.27
C PRO A 157 12.38 3.15 5.08
N GLU A 158 12.95 2.23 5.84
CA GLU A 158 12.43 0.87 5.96
C GLU A 158 11.12 0.92 6.76
N PHE A 159 10.06 0.35 6.18
CA PHE A 159 8.75 0.27 6.82
C PHE A 159 8.23 -1.16 6.68
N PRO A 160 7.61 -1.74 7.72
CA PRO A 160 7.09 -3.10 7.64
C PRO A 160 6.07 -3.23 6.52
N ARG A 161 6.08 -4.38 5.86
CA ARG A 161 5.13 -4.68 4.77
C ARG A 161 3.71 -4.75 5.34
N ALA A 162 2.73 -4.44 4.50
CA ALA A 162 1.31 -4.50 4.89
C ALA A 162 0.86 -5.92 5.30
N ASP A 163 1.53 -6.95 4.77
CA ASP A 163 1.24 -8.36 5.08
C ASP A 163 1.65 -8.76 6.51
N GLY A 164 2.47 -7.94 7.17
CA GLY A 164 2.98 -8.19 8.53
C GLY A 164 4.07 -9.27 8.63
N ILE A 165 4.46 -9.87 7.50
CA ILE A 165 5.51 -10.89 7.45
C ILE A 165 6.88 -10.21 7.43
N ILE A 166 7.77 -10.65 8.33
CA ILE A 166 9.18 -10.27 8.35
C ILE A 166 9.97 -11.43 7.72
N PRO A 167 10.56 -11.24 6.52
CA PRO A 167 11.23 -12.33 5.79
C PRO A 167 12.39 -12.96 6.56
N GLU A 168 13.13 -12.18 7.35
CA GLU A 168 14.31 -12.65 8.11
C GLU A 168 13.95 -13.69 9.19
N THR A 169 12.72 -13.64 9.69
CA THR A 169 12.23 -14.55 10.74
C THR A 169 11.29 -15.62 10.19
N TRP A 170 11.20 -15.76 8.87
CA TRP A 170 10.30 -16.72 8.24
C TRP A 170 10.78 -18.16 8.47
N ILE A 171 9.84 -19.05 8.78
CA ILE A 171 10.08 -20.48 8.97
C ILE A 171 9.09 -21.21 8.07
N ASP A 172 9.60 -22.08 7.20
CA ASP A 172 8.77 -22.81 6.26
C ASP A 172 7.82 -23.78 6.98
N GLY A 173 6.54 -23.68 6.64
CA GLY A 173 5.50 -24.58 7.11
C GLY A 173 5.43 -25.87 6.31
N PRO A 174 4.56 -26.82 6.72
CA PRO A 174 4.41 -28.11 6.06
C PRO A 174 3.85 -28.05 4.63
N LYS A 175 3.35 -26.88 4.19
CA LYS A 175 2.79 -26.65 2.85
C LYS A 175 3.57 -25.60 2.07
N ASP A 176 4.65 -25.08 2.65
CA ASP A 176 5.50 -24.10 2.00
C ASP A 176 6.61 -24.85 1.28
N THR A 177 6.88 -24.46 0.04
CA THR A 177 7.90 -25.10 -0.80
C THR A 177 9.26 -24.51 -0.47
N SER A 178 10.31 -25.33 -0.46
CA SER A 178 11.67 -24.85 -0.23
C SER A 178 12.11 -23.91 -1.36
N VAL A 179 13.07 -23.03 -1.07
CA VAL A 179 13.61 -22.08 -2.06
C VAL A 179 14.34 -22.81 -3.19
N GLU A 180 15.01 -23.92 -2.87
CA GLU A 180 15.77 -24.72 -3.83
C GLU A 180 14.85 -25.34 -4.88
N ASP A 181 13.78 -26.01 -4.44
CA ASP A 181 12.80 -26.64 -5.34
C ASP A 181 12.06 -25.58 -6.19
N ALA A 182 11.79 -24.40 -5.62
CA ALA A 182 11.07 -23.34 -6.30
C ALA A 182 11.89 -22.63 -7.39
N LEU A 183 13.22 -22.56 -7.22
CA LEU A 183 14.14 -21.94 -8.18
C LEU A 183 14.75 -22.94 -9.16
N GLU A 184 14.49 -24.24 -8.98
CA GLU A 184 14.95 -25.27 -9.89
C GLU A 184 14.43 -25.00 -11.32
N ARG A 185 15.36 -24.86 -12.27
CA ARG A 185 15.02 -24.64 -13.68
C ARG A 185 14.61 -25.96 -14.33
N THR A 186 13.34 -26.30 -14.21
CA THR A 186 12.74 -27.51 -14.78
C THR A 186 12.22 -27.33 -16.22
N TYR A 187 11.89 -26.10 -16.61
CA TYR A 187 11.30 -25.82 -17.93
C TYR A 187 12.32 -25.94 -19.07
N VAL A 188 11.99 -26.79 -20.05
CA VAL A 188 12.72 -26.93 -21.31
C VAL A 188 11.83 -26.44 -22.46
N PRO A 189 12.24 -25.40 -23.23
CA PRO A 189 11.45 -24.89 -24.33
C PRO A 189 11.33 -25.92 -25.46
N ARG A 190 10.10 -26.30 -25.81
CA ARG A 190 9.77 -27.28 -26.85
C ARG A 190 8.59 -26.79 -27.70
N LEU A 191 8.48 -27.31 -28.92
CA LEU A 191 7.34 -27.08 -29.81
C LEU A 191 6.22 -28.12 -29.59
N LYS A 192 5.86 -28.36 -28.33
CA LYS A 192 4.73 -29.21 -27.91
C LYS A 192 3.85 -28.42 -26.97
N THR A 193 2.55 -28.73 -26.94
CA THR A 193 1.67 -28.19 -25.91
C THR A 193 1.88 -28.92 -24.58
N LEU A 194 1.45 -28.32 -23.48
CA LEU A 194 1.52 -28.95 -22.17
C LEU A 194 0.69 -30.24 -22.16
N GLU A 195 -0.47 -30.23 -22.81
CA GLU A 195 -1.36 -31.39 -22.90
C GLU A 195 -0.68 -32.56 -23.62
N GLU A 196 0.00 -32.30 -24.74
CA GLU A 196 0.74 -33.31 -25.49
C GLU A 196 1.90 -33.89 -24.66
N GLU A 197 2.70 -33.03 -24.03
CA GLU A 197 3.83 -33.46 -23.21
C GLU A 197 3.40 -34.29 -21.99
N VAL A 198 2.32 -33.88 -21.32
CA VAL A 198 1.77 -34.62 -20.18
C VAL A 198 1.16 -35.95 -20.62
N MET A 199 0.45 -36.01 -21.76
CA MET A 199 -0.05 -37.27 -22.31
C MET A 199 1.09 -38.24 -22.61
N GLU A 200 2.16 -37.76 -23.25
CA GLU A 200 3.34 -38.57 -23.53
C GLU A 200 4.04 -39.04 -22.25
N ALA A 201 4.22 -38.15 -21.27
CA ALA A 201 4.86 -38.49 -19.99
C ALA A 201 4.05 -39.51 -19.17
N MET A 202 2.72 -39.44 -19.23
CA MET A 202 1.82 -40.39 -18.57
C MET A 202 1.59 -41.67 -19.38
N GLY A 203 2.17 -41.79 -20.58
CA GLY A 203 2.01 -42.95 -21.46
C GLY A 203 0.61 -43.10 -22.06
N ILE A 204 -0.18 -42.02 -22.09
CA ILE A 204 -1.55 -42.03 -22.61
C ILE A 204 -1.49 -41.96 -24.14
N GLN A 205 -2.14 -42.92 -24.81
CA GLN A 205 -2.23 -42.97 -26.27
C GLN A 205 -3.68 -42.78 -26.71
N GLU A 206 -3.94 -41.72 -27.47
CA GLU A 206 -5.25 -41.48 -28.10
C GLU A 206 -5.15 -41.80 -29.60
N THR A 207 -5.87 -42.82 -30.04
CA THR A 207 -5.88 -43.26 -31.44
C THR A 207 -6.98 -42.58 -32.25
N ARG A 208 -7.99 -42.02 -31.59
CA ARG A 208 -9.11 -41.32 -32.24
C ARG A 208 -8.66 -39.94 -32.69
N ARG A 209 -9.16 -39.51 -33.85
CA ARG A 209 -8.93 -38.15 -34.37
C ARG A 209 -10.15 -37.27 -34.13
N HIS A 210 -9.91 -36.03 -33.75
CA HIS A 210 -10.98 -35.04 -33.59
C HIS A 210 -11.70 -34.81 -34.93
N LYS A 211 -13.04 -34.84 -34.91
CA LYS A 211 -13.86 -34.63 -36.10
C LYS A 211 -13.91 -33.13 -36.44
N LYS A 212 -14.09 -32.80 -37.72
CA LYS A 212 -14.25 -31.42 -38.16
C LYS A 212 -15.52 -30.82 -37.55
N VAL A 213 -15.40 -29.61 -36.99
CA VAL A 213 -16.49 -28.81 -36.42
C VAL A 213 -16.49 -27.42 -37.08
N TYR A 214 -17.67 -26.83 -37.19
CA TYR A 214 -17.86 -25.48 -37.69
C TYR A 214 -17.86 -24.49 -36.52
N TRP A 215 -17.18 -23.37 -36.69
CA TRP A 215 -17.20 -22.24 -35.77
C TRP A 215 -17.80 -21.06 -36.53
N TYR A 216 -18.93 -20.54 -36.03
CA TYR A 216 -19.69 -19.42 -36.61
C TYR A 216 -20.04 -18.41 -35.52
#